data_AF-A0A975CMB2-F1
#
_entry.id   AF-A0A975CMB2-F1
#
_cell.length_a   1.000
_cell.length_b   1.000
_cell.length_c   1.000
_cell.angle_alpha   90.00
_cell.angle_beta   90.00
_cell.angle_gamma   90.00
#
_symmetry.space_group_name_H-M   'P 1'
#
loop_
_entity.id
_entity.type
_entity.pdbx_description
1 polymer ?
#
loop_
_entity_poly.entity_id
_entity_poly.type
_entity_poly.pdbx_seq_one_letter_code
_entity_poly.pdbx_strand_id
1 'polypeptide(L)' 'MSDKFYKYINTVLVTVPMRLIMAFVGISHNYGFKEGWVQKFIETTIFMFPIAYLSVLILVPIARKLTDKIVGKKDSD' A
#
# COMPACT_ATOMS: atom_id res chain seq x y z
N MET A 1 11.26 -23.54 -8.80
CA MET A 1 10.19 -22.55 -9.06
C MET A 1 10.78 -21.17 -8.85
N SER A 2 10.68 -20.30 -9.85
CA SER A 2 11.50 -19.09 -9.98
C SER A 2 11.24 -18.04 -8.88
N ASP A 3 12.30 -17.52 -8.26
CA ASP A 3 12.29 -16.48 -7.20
C ASP A 3 11.41 -15.24 -7.49
N LYS A 4 11.18 -14.94 -8.78
CA LYS A 4 10.29 -13.85 -9.21
C LYS A 4 8.82 -14.05 -8.79
N PHE A 5 8.34 -15.29 -8.82
CA PHE A 5 6.96 -15.61 -8.46
C PHE A 5 6.77 -15.49 -6.93
N TYR A 6 7.78 -15.90 -6.17
CA TYR A 6 7.83 -15.70 -4.72
C TYR A 6 7.76 -14.21 -4.34
N LYS A 7 8.54 -13.36 -5.01
CA LYS A 7 8.54 -11.91 -4.73
C LYS A 7 7.19 -11.25 -5.06
N TYR A 8 6.52 -11.70 -6.11
CA TYR A 8 5.18 -11.21 -6.47
C TYR A 8 4.12 -11.68 -5.46
N ILE A 9 4.11 -12.97 -5.13
CA ILE A 9 3.21 -13.54 -4.11
C ILE A 9 3.39 -12.84 -2.77
N ASN A 10 4.63 -12.63 -2.33
CA ASN A 10 4.90 -12.00 -1.05
C ASN A 10 4.44 -10.52 -1.04
N THR A 11 4.59 -9.81 -2.16
CA THR A 11 4.12 -8.44 -2.31
C THR A 11 2.59 -8.35 -2.27
N VAL A 12 1.90 -9.27 -2.97
CA VAL A 12 0.43 -9.34 -2.97
C VAL A 12 -0.08 -9.75 -1.58
N LEU A 13 0.54 -10.74 -0.94
CA LEU A 13 0.18 -11.20 0.41
C LEU A 13 0.42 -10.16 1.50
N VAL A 14 1.35 -9.21 1.33
CA VAL A 14 1.56 -8.12 2.29
C VAL A 14 0.63 -6.94 1.99
N THR A 15 0.45 -6.59 0.72
CA THR A 15 -0.38 -5.42 0.33
C THR A 15 -1.87 -5.65 0.54
N VAL A 16 -2.36 -6.87 0.36
CA VAL A 16 -3.78 -7.22 0.59
C VAL A 16 -4.19 -6.97 2.06
N PRO A 17 -3.56 -7.56 3.09
CA PRO A 17 -3.92 -7.32 4.48
C PRO A 17 -3.76 -5.85 4.90
N MET A 18 -2.72 -5.17 4.43
CA MET A 18 -2.52 -3.74 4.70
C MET A 18 -3.70 -2.91 4.19
N ARG A 19 -4.20 -3.23 2.99
CA ARG A 19 -5.38 -2.57 2.39
C ARG A 19 -6.66 -2.91 3.14
N LEU A 20 -6.84 -4.17 3.53
CA LEU A 20 -8.00 -4.60 4.32
C LEU A 20 -8.08 -3.84 5.64
N ILE A 21 -6.95 -3.68 6.35
CA ILE A 21 -6.89 -2.93 7.62
C ILE A 21 -7.23 -1.45 7.40
N MET A 22 -6.60 -0.79 6.43
CA MET A 22 -6.88 0.64 6.15
C MET A 22 -8.34 0.89 5.78
N ALA A 23 -8.90 0.05 4.93
CA ALA A 23 -10.27 0.23 4.47
C ALA A 23 -11.28 -0.15 5.56
N PHE A 24 -10.98 -1.12 6.42
CA PHE A 24 -11.79 -1.43 7.61
C PHE A 24 -11.81 -0.28 8.62
N VAL A 25 -10.63 0.27 8.94
CA VAL A 25 -10.49 1.43 9.84
C VAL A 25 -11.16 2.67 9.25
N GLY A 26 -10.96 2.93 7.95
CA GLY A 26 -11.54 4.09 7.26
C GLY A 26 -13.06 4.09 7.26
N ILE A 27 -13.69 2.93 7.08
CA ILE A 27 -15.15 2.77 7.13
C ILE A 27 -15.67 2.88 8.57
N SER A 28 -15.01 2.18 9.51
CA SER A 28 -15.41 2.18 10.92
C SER A 28 -15.34 3.58 11.53
N HIS A 29 -14.34 4.38 11.17
CA HIS A 29 -14.15 5.73 11.70
C HIS A 29 -15.02 6.80 10.99
N ASN A 30 -15.18 6.74 9.66
CA ASN A 30 -15.83 7.84 8.92
C ASN A 30 -17.32 7.63 8.64
N TYR A 31 -17.76 6.39 8.39
CA TYR A 31 -19.10 6.14 7.86
C TYR A 31 -19.99 5.33 8.82
N GLY A 32 -19.38 4.62 9.78
CA GLY A 32 -20.06 3.56 10.51
C GLY A 32 -20.44 2.40 9.58
N PHE A 33 -20.82 1.25 10.14
CA PHE A 33 -21.26 0.08 9.37
C PHE A 33 -22.66 0.27 8.74
N LYS A 34 -22.85 1.34 7.95
CA LYS A 34 -24.08 1.60 7.18
C LYS A 34 -24.17 0.70 5.96
N GLU A 35 -25.37 0.52 5.43
CA GLU A 35 -25.64 -0.33 4.25
C GLU A 35 -24.72 -0.01 3.07
N GLY A 36 -24.19 -1.05 2.43
CA GLY A 36 -23.30 -0.93 1.26
C GLY A 36 -21.83 -0.66 1.58
N TRP A 37 -21.41 -0.64 2.85
CA TRP A 37 -20.01 -0.41 3.23
C TRP A 37 -19.04 -1.45 2.62
N VAL A 38 -19.43 -2.73 2.60
CA VAL A 38 -18.64 -3.81 1.99
C VAL A 38 -18.53 -3.64 0.46
N GLN A 39 -19.60 -3.17 -0.19
CA GLN A 39 -19.58 -2.93 -1.63
C GLN A 39 -18.62 -1.79 -1.98
N LYS A 40 -18.74 -0.65 -1.28
CA LYS A 40 -17.80 0.47 -1.43
C LYS A 40 -16.36 0.07 -1.10
N PHE A 41 -16.17 -0.81 -0.12
CA PHE A 41 -14.86 -1.35 0.25
C PHE A 41 -14.21 -2.10 -0.90
N ILE A 42 -14.93 -3.04 -1.53
CA ILE A 42 -14.40 -3.85 -2.63
C ILE A 42 -14.11 -2.97 -3.84
N GLU A 43 -15.05 -2.08 -4.19
CA GLU A 43 -14.92 -1.16 -5.32
C GLU A 43 -13.71 -0.23 -5.16
N THR A 44 -13.57 0.39 -3.99
CA THR A 44 -12.45 1.28 -3.67
C THR A 44 -11.13 0.53 -3.65
N THR A 45 -11.11 -0.69 -3.10
CA THR A 45 -9.90 -1.52 -3.05
C THR A 45 -9.37 -1.86 -4.45
N ILE A 46 -10.26 -2.19 -5.38
CA ILE A 46 -9.92 -2.49 -6.77
C ILE A 46 -9.43 -1.23 -7.49
N PHE A 47 -10.12 -0.10 -7.35
CA PHE A 47 -9.72 1.16 -8.00
C PHE A 47 -8.39 1.71 -7.45
N MET A 48 -8.09 1.54 -6.16
CA MET A 48 -6.83 1.99 -5.55
C MET A 48 -5.64 1.05 -5.86
N PHE A 49 -5.86 -0.17 -6.36
CA PHE A 49 -4.77 -1.09 -6.75
C PHE A 49 -3.81 -0.50 -7.79
N PRO A 50 -4.29 -0.09 -8.98
CA PRO A 50 -3.43 0.50 -10.00
C PRO A 50 -2.79 1.82 -9.54
N ILE A 51 -3.55 2.65 -8.82
CA ILE A 51 -3.06 3.94 -8.32
C ILE A 51 -1.91 3.74 -7.34
N ALA A 52 -2.02 2.82 -6.39
CA ALA A 52 -0.94 2.58 -5.44
C ALA A 52 0.32 2.01 -6.09
N TYR A 53 0.18 1.16 -7.12
CA TYR A 53 1.34 0.63 -7.85
C TYR A 53 2.12 1.78 -8.50
N LEU A 54 1.42 2.70 -9.18
CA LEU A 54 2.02 3.91 -9.73
C LEU A 54 2.62 4.80 -8.65
N SER A 55 1.92 4.99 -7.54
CA SER A 55 2.42 5.77 -6.41
C SER A 55 3.68 5.17 -5.82
N VAL A 56 3.81 3.86 -5.68
CA VAL A 56 5.03 3.21 -5.17
C VAL A 56 6.21 3.47 -6.10
N LEU A 57 6.02 3.40 -7.42
CA LEU A 57 7.09 3.70 -8.38
C LEU A 57 7.63 5.14 -8.25
N ILE A 58 6.75 6.10 -7.96
CA ILE A 58 7.12 7.51 -7.83
C ILE A 58 7.62 7.81 -6.40
N LEU A 59 6.96 7.28 -5.38
CA LEU A 59 7.22 7.59 -3.98
C LEU A 59 8.47 6.88 -3.45
N VAL A 60 8.81 5.67 -3.90
CA VAL A 60 10.03 4.98 -3.42
C VAL A 60 11.31 5.80 -3.63
N PRO A 61 11.62 6.34 -4.83
CA PRO A 61 12.82 7.15 -5.00
C PRO A 61 12.76 8.48 -4.24
N ILE A 62 11.57 9.08 -4.12
CA ILE A 62 11.39 10.32 -3.35
C ILE A 62 11.60 10.08 -1.87
N ALA A 63 10.95 9.05 -1.31
CA ALA A 63 11.07 8.65 0.08
C ALA A 63 12.53 8.33 0.41
N ARG A 64 13.24 7.62 -0.46
CA ARG A 64 14.68 7.33 -0.28
C ARG A 64 15.50 8.62 -0.20
N LYS A 65 15.31 9.56 -1.15
CA LYS A 65 15.98 10.88 -1.11
C LYS A 65 15.66 11.68 0.16
N LEU A 66 14.42 11.61 0.63
CA LEU A 66 14.00 12.28 1.86
C LEU A 66 14.61 11.62 3.09
N THR A 67 14.61 10.29 3.16
CA THR A 67 15.25 9.52 4.23
C THR A 67 16.74 9.81 4.28
N ASP A 68 17.43 9.84 3.14
CA ASP A 68 18.87 10.17 3.08
C ASP A 68 19.14 11.59 3.60
N LYS A 69 18.25 12.54 3.27
CA LYS A 69 18.34 13.95 3.72
C LYS A 69 18.01 14.13 5.22
N ILE A 70 17.10 13.33 5.76
CA ILE A 70 16.65 13.40 7.17
C ILE A 70 17.62 12.64 8.09
N VAL A 71 18.03 11.43 7.70
CA VAL A 71 18.96 10.58 8.47
C VAL A 71 20.39 11.11 8.35
N GLY A 72 20.69 11.93 7.33
CA GLY A 72 22.02 12.47 7.14
C GLY A 72 23.06 11.37 6.91
N LYS A 73 22.68 10.28 6.22
CA LYS A 73 23.61 9.19 5.96
C LYS A 73 24.55 9.56 4.81
N LYS A 74 25.71 10.05 5.23
CA LYS A 74 27.02 9.94 4.56
C LYS A 74 27.13 8.55 3.93
N ASP A 75 27.53 8.50 2.66
CA ASP A 75 28.02 7.28 2.02
C ASP A 75 28.93 6.54 3.00
N SER A 76 28.54 5.32 3.35
CA SER A 76 29.39 4.35 4.03
C SER A 76 28.84 2.99 3.65
N ASP A 77 29.46 2.50 2.56
CA ASP A 77 29.48 1.15 1.95
C ASP A 77 28.16 0.44 1.61
#